data_AF-A0A2G9Y561-F1
#
_entry.id   AF-A0A2G9Y561-F1
#
_cell.length_a   1.000
_cell.length_b   1.000
_cell.length_c   1.000
_cell.angle_alpha   90.00
_cell.angle_beta   90.00
_cell.angle_gamma   90.00
#
_symmetry.space_group_name_H-M   'P 1'
#
loop_
_entity.id
_entity.type
_entity.pdbx_description
1 polymer ?
#
loop_
_entity_poly.entity_id
_entity_poly.type
_entity_poly.pdbx_seq_one_letter_code
_entity_poly.pdbx_strand_id
1 'polypeptide(L)' 'MVFKEEEFTGALILEDDFTRKEIDELTEFVKSTGASGLGYMKFSKESVSGPLSKYLPKEIISFDKGTLFAMSGK' A
#
# COMPACT_ATOMS: atom_id res chain seq x y z
N MET A 1 6.03 -19.59 -3.21
CA MET A 1 6.52 -18.20 -3.22
C MET A 1 5.33 -17.34 -3.65
N VAL A 2 4.79 -16.51 -2.75
CA VAL A 2 3.40 -16.01 -2.81
C VAL A 2 3.22 -14.81 -3.78
N PHE A 3 4.22 -14.44 -4.57
CA PHE A 3 4.09 -13.30 -5.49
C PHE A 3 4.81 -13.63 -6.81
N LYS A 4 4.05 -13.71 -7.91
CA LYS A 4 4.57 -13.76 -9.28
C LYS A 4 4.74 -12.33 -9.79
N GLU A 5 5.78 -12.10 -10.57
CA GLU A 5 6.28 -10.80 -11.06
C GLU A 5 5.28 -9.94 -11.88
N GLU A 6 4.04 -10.38 -12.08
CA GLU A 6 3.05 -9.73 -12.96
C GLU A 6 1.92 -8.98 -12.23
N GLU A 7 1.94 -8.87 -10.90
CA GLU A 7 0.70 -8.51 -10.16
C GLU A 7 0.63 -7.11 -9.55
N PHE A 8 1.62 -6.21 -9.70
CA PHE A 8 1.48 -4.81 -9.25
C PHE A 8 1.94 -3.82 -10.33
N THR A 9 0.99 -3.03 -10.86
CA THR A 9 1.20 -2.09 -11.97
C THR A 9 1.63 -0.70 -11.50
N GLY A 10 1.53 -0.40 -10.19
CA GLY A 10 1.96 0.87 -9.64
C GLY A 10 1.92 0.96 -8.12
N ALA A 11 2.78 1.82 -7.58
CA ALA A 11 2.80 2.19 -6.16
C ALA A 11 2.82 3.70 -6.02
N LEU A 12 2.09 4.21 -5.01
CA LEU A 12 2.03 5.61 -4.65
C LEU A 12 2.44 5.75 -3.19
N ILE A 13 3.30 6.73 -2.90
CA ILE A 13 3.72 7.06 -1.54
C ILE A 13 3.21 8.46 -1.24
N LEU A 14 2.50 8.58 -0.13
CA LEU A 14 1.92 9.83 0.35
C LEU A 14 2.45 10.08 1.77
N GLU A 15 2.80 11.33 2.08
CA GLU A 15 3.25 11.72 3.43
C GLU A 15 2.11 11.76 4.46
N ASP A 16 0.87 11.75 3.98
CA ASP A 16 -0.33 11.75 4.81
C ASP A 16 -0.66 10.38 5.40
N ASP A 17 -1.18 10.41 6.62
CA ASP A 17 -1.76 9.25 7.28
C ASP A 17 -3.22 9.10 6.87
N PHE A 18 -3.59 7.92 6.38
CA PHE A 18 -4.97 7.60 6.03
C PHE A 18 -5.66 6.84 7.15
N THR A 19 -6.88 7.17 7.53
CA THR A 19 -7.68 6.36 8.45
C THR A 19 -8.05 5.02 7.83
N ARG A 20 -8.44 4.04 8.65
CA ARG A 20 -8.91 2.74 8.12
C ARG A 20 -10.13 2.90 7.22
N LYS A 21 -11.04 3.82 7.56
CA LYS A 21 -12.23 4.11 6.77
C LYS A 21 -11.86 4.64 5.37
N GLU A 22 -10.94 5.60 5.30
CA GLU A 22 -10.48 6.13 4.02
C GLU A 22 -9.77 5.07 3.17
N ILE A 23 -8.98 4.19 3.79
CA ILE A 23 -8.33 3.07 3.10
C ILE A 23 -9.37 2.07 2.56
N ASP A 24 -10.42 1.78 3.34
CA ASP A 24 -11.49 0.88 2.92
C ASP A 24 -12.26 1.50 1.73
N GLU A 25 -12.60 2.78 1.78
CA GLU A 25 -13.24 3.52 0.69
C GLU A 25 -12.36 3.55 -0.59
N LEU A 26 -11.06 3.81 -0.46
CA LEU A 26 -10.10 3.76 -1.56
C LEU A 26 -9.99 2.35 -2.16
N THR A 27 -10.05 1.31 -1.32
CA THR A 27 -10.01 -0.08 -1.77
C THR A 27 -11.24 -0.43 -2.60
N GLU A 28 -12.42 0.02 -2.18
CA GLU A 28 -13.66 -0.15 -2.95
C GLU A 28 -13.60 0.62 -4.27
N PHE A 29 -13.09 1.85 -4.26
CA PHE A 29 -12.89 2.65 -5.46
C PHE A 29 -11.96 1.96 -6.46
N VAL A 30 -10.79 1.49 -6.04
CA VAL A 30 -9.81 0.80 -6.91
C VAL A 30 -10.39 -0.50 -7.48
N LYS A 31 -11.19 -1.24 -6.70
CA LYS A 31 -11.91 -2.41 -7.24
C LYS A 31 -12.92 -2.03 -8.32
N SER A 32 -13.60 -0.88 -8.18
CA SER A 32 -14.54 -0.39 -9.19
C SER A 32 -13.87 -0.01 -10.51
N THR A 33 -12.59 0.36 -10.50
CA THR A 33 -11.81 0.68 -11.70
C THR A 33 -11.27 -0.57 -12.43
N GLY A 34 -11.57 -1.77 -11.96
CA GLY A 34 -11.15 -3.03 -12.58
C GLY A 34 -9.80 -3.57 -12.08
N ALA A 35 -9.21 -2.95 -11.05
CA ALA A 35 -8.03 -3.49 -10.39
C ALA A 35 -8.42 -4.65 -9.45
N SER A 36 -7.53 -5.63 -9.32
CA SER A 36 -7.73 -6.82 -8.49
C SER A 36 -7.66 -6.52 -6.99
N GLY A 37 -6.95 -5.46 -6.60
CA GLY A 37 -6.92 -5.02 -5.21
C GLY A 37 -5.98 -3.84 -4.93
N LEU A 38 -6.14 -3.28 -3.73
CA LEU A 38 -5.29 -2.24 -3.16
C LEU A 38 -4.59 -2.80 -1.92
N GLY A 39 -3.27 -2.94 -2.00
CA GLY A 39 -2.40 -3.17 -0.85
C GLY A 39 -2.01 -1.85 -0.21
N TYR A 40 -1.79 -1.84 1.10
CA TYR A 40 -1.28 -0.66 1.79
C TYR A 40 -0.27 -1.02 2.87
N MET A 41 0.55 -0.03 3.23
CA MET A 41 1.41 -0.04 4.39
C MET A 41 1.57 1.39 4.89
N LYS A 42 1.32 1.59 6.18
CA LYS A 42 1.65 2.83 6.86
C LYS A 42 3.00 2.69 7.52
N PHE A 43 3.80 3.74 7.46
CA PHE A 43 5.11 3.77 8.07
C PHE A 43 5.27 5.08 8.84
N SER A 44 6.06 5.00 9.90
CA SER A 44 6.47 6.11 10.76
C SER A 44 7.89 5.84 11.22
N LYS A 45 8.49 6.83 11.88
CA LYS A 45 9.84 6.73 12.45
C LYS A 45 10.00 5.57 13.45
N GLU A 46 8.93 5.09 14.04
CA GLU A 46 8.98 4.04 15.08
C GLU A 46 8.28 2.75 14.68
N SER A 47 7.33 2.80 13.73
CA SER A 47 6.50 1.64 13.40
C SER A 47 6.13 1.55 11.93
N VAL A 48 5.93 0.32 11.46
CA VAL A 48 5.36 0.02 10.15
C VAL A 48 4.18 -0.92 10.35
N SER A 49 3.04 -0.63 9.72
CA SER A 49 1.81 -1.38 9.90
C SER A 49 1.06 -1.56 8.57
N GLY A 50 0.20 -2.58 8.49
CA GLY A 50 -0.58 -2.89 7.30
C GLY A 50 -0.13 -4.17 6.59
N PRO A 51 -0.91 -4.66 5.61
CA PRO A 51 -0.65 -5.95 4.95
C PRO A 51 0.71 -6.05 4.27
N LEU A 52 1.22 -4.94 3.71
CA LEU A 52 2.50 -4.95 2.97
C LEU A 52 3.73 -4.86 3.88
N SER A 53 3.57 -4.60 5.18
CA SER A 53 4.71 -4.45 6.12
C SER A 53 5.54 -5.73 6.28
N LYS A 54 4.96 -6.90 5.97
CA LYS A 54 5.64 -8.19 5.98
C LYS A 54 6.56 -8.41 4.78
N TYR A 55 6.38 -7.61 3.73
CA TYR A 55 7.04 -7.80 2.44
C TYR A 55 8.00 -6.65 2.10
N LEU A 56 7.77 -5.46 2.65
CA LEU A 56 8.57 -4.26 2.38
C LEU A 56 9.29 -3.81 3.66
N PRO A 57 10.62 -3.94 3.75
CA PRO A 57 11.38 -3.47 4.89
C PRO A 57 11.43 -1.93 4.90
N LYS A 58 11.43 -1.33 6.09
CA LYS A 58 11.44 0.13 6.26
C LYS A 58 12.61 0.84 5.60
N GLU A 59 13.74 0.16 5.43
CA GLU A 59 15.00 0.70 4.89
C GLU A 59 14.86 1.23 3.45
N ILE A 60 13.84 0.80 2.70
CA ILE A 60 13.62 1.25 1.32
C ILE A 60 12.84 2.58 1.26
N ILE A 61 12.32 3.08 2.38
CA ILE A 61 11.44 4.24 2.44
C ILE A 61 12.22 5.44 2.96
N SER A 62 12.43 6.44 2.11
CA SER A 62 13.17 7.67 2.47
C SER A 62 12.33 8.70 3.24
N PHE A 63 11.08 8.37 3.57
CA PHE A 63 10.13 9.24 4.25
C PHE A 63 10.00 8.87 5.74
N ASP A 64 9.93 9.88 6.60
CA ASP A 64 9.81 9.70 8.06
C ASP A 64 8.45 9.16 8.49
N LYS A 65 7.40 9.48 7.73
CA LYS A 65 6.03 8.98 7.93
C LYS A 65 5.23 9.02 6.63
N GLY A 66 4.19 8.20 6.56
CA GLY A 66 3.26 8.22 5.44
C GLY A 66 2.57 6.89 5.17
N THR A 67 1.87 6.86 4.05
CA THR A 67 1.14 5.68 3.57
C THR A 67 1.62 5.32 2.17
N LEU A 68 2.08 4.07 2.02
CA LEU A 68 2.34 3.44 0.73
C LEU A 68 1.09 2.68 0.32
N PHE A 69 0.62 2.95 -0.89
CA PHE A 69 -0.40 2.18 -1.58
C PHE A 69 0.22 1.45 -2.76
N ALA A 70 -0.11 0.17 -2.92
CA ALA A 70 0.30 -0.63 -4.07
C ALA A 70 -0.96 -1.21 -4.72
N MET A 71 -1.13 -0.99 -6.02
CA MET A 71 -2.29 -1.48 -6.76
C MET A 71 -1.93 -2.70 -7.58
N SER A 72 -2.74 -3.74 -7.46
CA SER A 72 -2.66 -4.93 -8.29
C SER A 72 -3.68 -4.85 -9.41
N GLY A 73 -3.23 -4.95 -10.65
CA GLY A 73 -4.05 -4.93 -11.86
C GLY A 73 -3.54 -5.93 -12.89
N LYS A 74 -4.42 -6.33 -13.80
CA LYS A 74 -4.05 -7.12 -14.99
C LYS A 74 -3.36 -6.25 -16.04
#